data_AF-A0A0L6U9E4-F1
#
_entry.id   AF-A0A0L6U9E4-F1
#
_cell.length_a   1.000
_cell.length_b   1.000
_cell.length_c   1.000
_cell.angle_alpha   90.00
_cell.angle_beta   90.00
_cell.angle_gamma   90.00
#
_symmetry.space_group_name_H-M   'P 1'
#
loop_
_entity.id
_entity.type
_entity.pdbx_description
1 polymer ?
#
loop_
_entity_poly.entity_id
_entity_poly.type
_entity_poly.pdbx_seq_one_letter_code
_entity_poly.pdbx_strand_id
1 'polypeptide(L)'
;SCKIAKSERHHHHLPESIPRNHPLDLFVTDVLGPLEADPFGHQFLLMARNHASTFSFVFPMKTHAEVPDLLIDLIKKIHCTCLKLANFAKS
;
A
#
# COMPACT_ATOMS: atom_id res chain seq x y z
N SER A 1 -13.22 42.82 11.27
CA SER A 1 -13.17 41.77 12.30
C SER A 1 -13.51 40.45 11.64
N CYS A 2 -12.51 39.64 11.27
CA CYS A 2 -12.72 38.31 10.70
C CYS A 2 -13.01 37.33 11.84
N LYS A 3 -14.26 36.88 11.97
CA LYS A 3 -14.62 35.78 12.86
C LYS A 3 -14.03 34.49 12.27
N ILE A 4 -12.99 33.97 12.92
CA ILE A 4 -12.45 32.65 12.63
C ILE A 4 -13.54 31.64 13.02
N ALA A 5 -14.23 31.08 12.03
CA ALA A 5 -15.01 29.87 12.22
C ALA A 5 -14.02 28.74 12.49
N LYS A 6 -13.75 28.45 13.76
CA LYS A 6 -13.00 27.26 14.15
C LYS A 6 -13.84 26.05 13.72
N SER A 7 -13.27 25.20 12.88
CA SER A 7 -13.78 23.86 12.67
C SER A 7 -13.74 23.13 14.02
N GLU A 8 -14.90 22.85 14.59
CA GLU A 8 -15.01 21.97 15.75
C GLU A 8 -14.72 20.55 15.26
N ARG A 9 -13.47 20.11 15.46
CA ARG A 9 -13.09 18.71 15.28
C ARG A 9 -13.73 17.91 16.40
N HIS A 10 -14.95 17.44 16.18
CA HIS A 10 -15.49 16.33 16.95
C HIS A 10 -14.65 15.10 16.62
N HIS A 11 -13.66 14.82 17.46
CA HIS A 11 -13.00 13.52 17.50
C HIS A 11 -14.06 12.52 17.95
N HIS A 12 -14.85 12.00 17.00
CA HIS A 12 -15.47 10.71 17.23
C HIS A 12 -14.33 9.78 17.59
N HIS A 13 -14.42 9.16 18.78
CA HIS A 13 -13.55 8.06 19.16
C HIS A 13 -13.79 6.94 18.14
N LEU A 14 -13.09 7.01 17.02
CA LEU A 14 -13.07 5.94 16.03
C LEU A 14 -12.51 4.73 16.77
N PRO A 15 -13.22 3.59 16.81
CA PRO A 15 -12.65 2.37 17.34
C PRO A 15 -11.48 1.99 16.42
N GLU A 16 -10.26 2.27 16.85
CA GLU A 16 -9.06 2.04 16.05
C GLU A 16 -8.60 0.58 16.22
N SER A 17 -9.39 -0.37 15.74
CA SER A 17 -8.88 -1.74 15.55
C SER A 17 -8.44 -1.91 14.09
N ILE A 18 -7.37 -1.22 13.70
CA ILE A 18 -6.74 -1.47 12.39
C ILE A 18 -6.07 -2.85 12.45
N PRO A 19 -6.43 -3.80 11.57
CA PRO A 19 -5.85 -5.14 11.59
C PRO A 19 -4.33 -5.11 11.45
N ARG A 20 -3.61 -5.64 12.46
CA ARG A 20 -2.13 -5.67 12.50
C ARG A 20 -1.55 -6.95 13.09
N ASN A 21 -2.40 -7.90 13.48
CA ASN A 21 -1.98 -9.03 14.31
C ASN A 21 -1.19 -10.06 13.51
N HIS A 22 -1.47 -10.20 12.22
CA HIS A 22 -0.80 -11.15 11.33
C HIS A 22 -0.30 -10.47 10.06
N PRO A 23 0.83 -10.95 9.50
CA PRO A 23 1.28 -10.53 8.18
C PRO A 23 0.16 -10.69 7.14
N LEU A 24 0.00 -9.68 6.28
CA LEU A 24 -1.01 -9.64 5.21
C LEU A 24 -2.47 -9.47 5.67
N ASP A 25 -2.73 -9.20 6.95
CA ASP A 25 -4.07 -8.79 7.42
C ASP A 25 -4.57 -7.52 6.72
N LEU A 26 -3.64 -6.59 6.45
CA LEU A 26 -3.91 -5.35 5.74
C LEU A 26 -2.70 -4.97 4.89
N PHE A 27 -2.95 -4.74 3.61
CA PHE A 27 -2.00 -4.14 2.69
C PHE A 27 -2.45 -2.71 2.39
N VAL A 28 -1.54 -1.75 2.56
CA VAL A 28 -1.77 -0.35 2.27
C VAL A 28 -1.01 0.00 1.01
N THR A 29 -1.69 0.61 0.04
CA THR A 29 -1.09 1.00 -1.24
C THR A 29 -1.21 2.48 -1.44
N ASP A 30 -0.21 3.10 -2.04
CA ASP A 30 -0.22 4.51 -2.39
C ASP A 30 0.59 4.75 -3.67
N VAL A 31 0.33 5.86 -4.36
CA VAL A 31 1.05 6.25 -5.57
C VAL A 31 1.68 7.62 -5.35
N LEU A 32 2.99 7.67 -5.43
CA LEU A 32 3.76 8.91 -5.40
C LEU A 32 4.07 9.37 -6.82
N GLY A 33 3.74 10.62 -7.15
CA GLY A 33 4.16 11.28 -8.38
C GLY A 33 3.11 12.27 -8.92
N PRO A 34 3.40 12.93 -10.06
CA PRO A 34 4.60 12.77 -10.87
C PRO A 34 5.86 13.32 -10.20
N LEU A 35 6.98 12.62 -10.37
CA LEU A 35 8.34 13.01 -10.00
C LEU A 35 9.13 13.43 -11.24
N GLU A 36 10.33 13.97 -11.03
CA GLU A 36 11.29 14.10 -12.13
C GLU A 36 11.57 12.72 -12.73
N ALA A 37 11.55 12.64 -14.06
CA ALA A 37 11.76 11.37 -14.75
C ALA A 37 13.16 10.84 -14.46
N ASP A 38 13.25 9.57 -14.08
CA ASP A 38 14.53 8.87 -14.06
C ASP A 38 15.06 8.65 -15.50
N PRO A 39 16.30 8.16 -15.70
CA PRO A 39 16.84 7.87 -17.02
C PRO A 39 16.04 6.85 -17.86
N PHE A 40 15.11 6.12 -17.22
CA PHE A 40 14.25 5.14 -17.87
C PHE A 40 12.84 5.69 -18.16
N GLY A 41 12.56 6.93 -17.76
CA GLY A 41 11.28 7.61 -17.95
C GLY A 41 10.24 7.31 -16.87
N HIS A 42 10.62 6.71 -15.74
CA HIS A 42 9.68 6.51 -14.63
C HIS A 42 9.46 7.83 -13.89
N GLN A 43 8.19 8.16 -13.66
CA GLN A 43 7.77 9.40 -13.00
C GLN A 43 6.85 9.11 -11.80
N PHE A 44 6.51 7.86 -11.56
CA PHE A 44 5.61 7.46 -10.48
C PHE A 44 6.19 6.28 -9.71
N LEU A 45 5.88 6.19 -8.43
CA LEU A 45 6.21 5.06 -7.58
C LEU A 45 4.92 4.52 -6.97
N LEU A 46 4.57 3.27 -7.28
CA LEU A 46 3.55 2.53 -6.53
C LEU A 46 4.21 1.92 -5.30
N MET A 47 3.74 2.31 -4.12
CA MET A 47 4.13 1.70 -2.86
C MET A 47 3.05 0.72 -2.42
N ALA A 48 3.47 -0.43 -1.91
CA ALA A 48 2.59 -1.43 -1.33
C ALA A 48 3.21 -1.97 -0.04
N ARG A 49 2.56 -1.73 1.10
CA ARG A 49 3.09 -2.00 2.44
C ARG A 49 2.22 -2.98 3.21
N ASN A 50 2.84 -4.02 3.77
CA ASN A 50 2.21 -4.86 4.78
C ASN A 50 2.10 -4.08 6.09
N HIS A 51 0.88 -3.84 6.58
CA HIS A 51 0.66 -3.04 7.78
C HIS A 51 1.27 -3.67 9.04
N ALA A 52 1.19 -5.01 9.16
CA ALA A 52 1.71 -5.74 10.31
C ALA A 52 3.24 -5.63 10.45
N SER A 53 3.98 -6.03 9.40
CA SER A 53 5.44 -6.07 9.44
C SER A 53 6.11 -4.75 9.05
N THR A 54 5.35 -3.78 8.56
CA THR A 54 5.84 -2.52 7.97
C THR A 54 6.72 -2.69 6.73
N PHE A 55 6.88 -3.92 6.23
CA PHE A 55 7.63 -4.23 5.03
C PHE A 55 6.93 -3.64 3.80
N SER A 56 7.70 -3.01 2.92
CA SER A 56 7.19 -2.28 1.76
C SER A 56 7.84 -2.75 0.47
N PHE A 57 7.03 -2.87 -0.57
CA PHE A 57 7.45 -2.99 -1.95
C PHE A 57 7.26 -1.63 -2.65
N VAL A 58 8.17 -1.31 -3.57
CA VAL A 58 8.09 -0.10 -4.38
C VAL A 58 8.27 -0.48 -5.84
N PHE A 59 7.37 -0.02 -6.70
CA PHE A 59 7.39 -0.28 -8.13
C PHE A 59 7.46 1.04 -8.89
N PRO A 60 8.55 1.31 -9.63
CA PRO A 60 8.60 2.46 -10.52
C PRO A 60 7.69 2.26 -11.73
N MET A 61 6.99 3.32 -12.14
CA MET A 61 6.01 3.33 -13.22
C MET A 61 6.20 4.58 -14.08
N LYS A 62 5.88 4.48 -15.37
CA LYS A 62 5.88 5.61 -16.31
C LYS A 62 4.55 6.34 -16.29
N THR A 63 3.47 5.64 -15.97
CA THR A 63 2.10 6.16 -15.97
C THR A 63 1.27 5.59 -14.81
N HIS A 64 0.24 6.32 -14.38
CA HIS A 64 -0.74 5.82 -13.40
C HIS A 64 -1.54 4.61 -13.90
N ALA A 65 -1.63 4.42 -15.22
CA ALA A 65 -2.39 3.33 -15.83
C ALA A 65 -1.79 1.94 -15.52
N GLU A 66 -0.52 1.88 -15.11
CA GLU A 66 0.19 0.64 -14.76
C GLU A 66 -0.19 0.10 -13.36
N VAL A 67 -0.83 0.93 -12.51
CA VAL A 67 -1.12 0.57 -11.10
C VAL A 67 -1.97 -0.70 -10.97
N PRO A 68 -3.10 -0.88 -11.70
CA PRO A 68 -3.93 -2.07 -11.53
C PRO A 68 -3.18 -3.37 -11.85
N ASP A 69 -2.42 -3.38 -12.95
CA ASP A 69 -1.68 -4.57 -13.38
C ASP A 69 -0.59 -4.95 -12.38
N LEU A 70 0.16 -3.98 -11.88
CA LEU A 70 1.18 -4.19 -10.86
C LEU A 70 0.60 -4.69 -9.53
N LEU A 71 -0.55 -4.16 -9.10
CA LEU A 71 -1.23 -4.63 -7.89
C LEU A 71 -1.74 -6.06 -8.06
N ILE A 72 -2.37 -6.38 -9.19
CA ILE A 72 -2.83 -7.75 -9.50
C ILE A 72 -1.66 -8.72 -9.47
N ASP A 73 -0.54 -8.38 -10.11
CA ASP A 73 0.65 -9.22 -10.14
C ASP A 73 1.28 -9.39 -8.77
N LEU A 74 1.34 -8.34 -7.96
CA LEU A 74 1.80 -8.40 -6.58
C LEU A 74 0.94 -9.35 -5.75
N ILE A 75 -0.38 -9.21 -5.80
CA ILE A 75 -1.33 -10.05 -5.05
C ILE A 75 -1.19 -11.52 -5.48
N LYS A 76 -1.10 -11.79 -6.78
CA LYS A 76 -0.86 -13.15 -7.31
C LYS A 76 0.45 -13.73 -6.78
N LYS A 77 1.54 -12.96 -6.79
CA LYS A 77 2.85 -13.42 -6.29
C LYS A 77 2.81 -13.72 -4.79
N ILE A 78 2.18 -12.86 -3.99
CA ILE A 78 2.00 -13.07 -2.56
C ILE A 78 1.19 -14.36 -2.32
N HIS A 79 0.04 -14.48 -2.96
CA HIS A 79 -0.84 -15.64 -2.82
C HIS A 79 -0.14 -16.97 -3.19
N CYS A 80 0.52 -17.02 -4.35
CA CYS A 80 1.26 -18.20 -4.79
C CYS A 80 2.40 -18.57 -3.84
N THR A 81 3.09 -17.57 -3.27
CA THR A 81 4.19 -17.80 -2.32
C THR A 81 3.65 -18.37 -1.01
N CYS A 82 2.58 -17.79 -0.46
CA CYS A 82 1.93 -18.29 0.75
C CYS A 82 1.46 -19.75 0.58
N LEU A 83 0.86 -20.10 -0.55
CA LEU A 83 0.44 -21.47 -0.84
C LEU A 83 1.63 -22.45 -0.88
N LYS A 84 2.72 -22.07 -1.56
CA LYS A 84 3.94 -22.90 -1.63
C LYS A 84 4.54 -23.16 -0.25
N LEU A 85 4.65 -22.12 0.57
CA LEU A 85 5.18 -22.22 1.94
C LEU A 85 4.27 -23.09 2.83
N ALA A 86 2.95 -22.94 2.70
CA ALA A 86 2.00 -23.77 3.44
C ALA A 86 2.07 -25.24 3.04
N ASN A 87 2.36 -25.55 1.78
CA ASN A 87 2.53 -26.92 1.30
C ASN A 87 3.88 -27.52 1.77
N PHE A 88 4.95 -26.73 1.80
CA PHE A 88 6.24 -27.16 2.34
C PHE A 88 6.20 -27.42 3.84
N ALA A 89 5.46 -26.60 4.61
CA ALA A 89 5.31 -26.82 6.06
C ALA A 89 4.51 -28.08 6.42
N LYS A 90 3.86 -28.73 5.44
CA LYS A 90 3.07 -29.96 5.62
C LYS A 90 3.80 -31.22 5.17
N SER A 91 4.97 -31.10 4.54
CA SER A 91 5.83 -32.23 4.12
C SER A 91 6.95 -32.47 5.12
#